data_AF-A0A6A6FP62-F1
#
_entry.id   AF-A0A6A6FP62-F1
#
_cell.length_a   1.000
_cell.length_b   1.000
_cell.length_c   1.000
_cell.angle_alpha   90.00
_cell.angle_beta   90.00
_cell.angle_gamma   90.00
#
_symmetry.space_group_name_H-M   'P 1'
#
loop_
_entity.id
_entity.type
_entity.pdbx_description
1 polymer ?
#
loop_
_entity_poly.entity_id
_entity_poly.type
_entity_poly.pdbx_seq_one_letter_code
_entity_poly.pdbx_strand_id
1 'polypeptide(L)'
;MQLFYPAPFNASNNPHRTSATADPYLEYPYNCCGAKDRWMYPCRGYEKLLGTPDGAPTATWQAGSQANFTLWGPTELGGNHYGGSCQVGFSTDHGSTFHVATSYEGNCPHRNNGIGPDGQNFEFRVPSDLAPGVQLFAWIWYNREKELNMNCAAVEILAPPQGQHSSSTSMMAFNMRPLMFVADNGNDCETPHSTAELKYPEPGPEVVSGDGEYPLEFPKGACGQVEMLVKQAYYGGE
;
A
#
# COMPACT_ATOMS: atom_id res chain seq x y z
N MET A 1 -2.75 -1.85 -11.53
CA MET A 1 -3.72 -2.32 -10.50
C MET A 1 -4.05 -1.22 -9.51
N GLN A 2 -5.20 -1.36 -8.83
CA GLN A 2 -5.58 -0.58 -7.65
C GLN A 2 -6.23 -1.47 -6.57
N LEU A 3 -6.50 -0.93 -5.37
CA LEU A 3 -7.32 -1.60 -4.36
C LEU A 3 -8.79 -1.75 -4.82
N PHE A 4 -9.31 -2.97 -4.71
CA PHE A 4 -10.76 -3.26 -4.75
C PHE A 4 -11.37 -3.21 -3.35
N TYR A 5 -10.65 -3.75 -2.35
CA TYR A 5 -11.05 -3.75 -0.94
C TYR A 5 -9.81 -3.58 -0.05
N PRO A 6 -9.84 -2.72 0.98
CA PRO A 6 -10.82 -1.64 1.17
C PRO A 6 -10.83 -0.69 -0.04
N ALA A 7 -11.99 -0.14 -0.38
CA ALA A 7 -12.10 0.76 -1.53
C ALA A 7 -11.31 2.05 -1.26
N PRO A 8 -10.34 2.43 -2.12
CA PRO A 8 -9.48 3.58 -1.84
C PRO A 8 -10.21 4.91 -2.05
N PHE A 9 -9.62 5.99 -1.55
CA PHE A 9 -10.18 7.32 -1.79
C PHE A 9 -10.27 7.63 -3.28
N ASN A 10 -11.33 8.36 -3.63
CA ASN A 10 -11.66 8.77 -5.00
C ASN A 10 -11.75 7.65 -6.06
N ALA A 11 -11.83 6.39 -5.65
CA ALA A 11 -11.94 5.24 -6.53
C ALA A 11 -13.37 5.04 -7.06
N SER A 12 -13.52 4.44 -8.24
CA SER A 12 -14.84 4.15 -8.83
C SER A 12 -15.70 3.20 -8.00
N ASN A 13 -15.09 2.34 -7.18
CA ASN A 13 -15.73 1.43 -6.24
C ASN A 13 -15.93 2.01 -4.83
N ASN A 14 -15.53 3.24 -4.56
CA ASN A 14 -15.73 3.86 -3.25
C ASN A 14 -17.16 4.42 -3.14
N PRO A 15 -18.01 3.88 -2.25
CA PRO A 15 -19.41 4.28 -2.15
C PRO A 15 -19.62 5.65 -1.48
N HIS A 16 -18.58 6.26 -0.90
CA HIS A 16 -18.67 7.50 -0.14
C HIS A 16 -18.31 8.75 -0.96
N ARG A 17 -17.76 8.58 -2.16
CA ARG A 17 -17.44 9.69 -3.07
C ARG A 17 -18.66 10.57 -3.31
N THR A 18 -18.48 11.88 -3.21
CA THR A 18 -19.51 12.84 -3.63
C THR A 18 -19.21 13.44 -5.01
N SER A 19 -17.96 13.41 -5.46
CA SER A 19 -17.58 13.87 -6.80
C SER A 19 -18.20 13.00 -7.91
N ALA A 20 -18.69 13.63 -8.98
CA ALA A 20 -19.38 12.94 -10.08
C ALA A 20 -18.50 11.92 -10.83
N THR A 21 -17.19 12.17 -10.95
CA THR A 21 -16.26 11.33 -11.73
C THR A 21 -15.13 10.82 -10.83
N ALA A 22 -14.88 9.50 -10.86
CA ALA A 22 -13.76 8.87 -10.15
C ALA A 22 -12.43 9.38 -10.70
N ASP A 23 -11.36 9.24 -9.91
CA ASP A 23 -10.01 9.40 -10.46
C ASP A 23 -9.78 8.30 -11.50
N PRO A 24 -9.72 8.65 -12.80
CA PRO A 24 -9.58 7.63 -13.84
C PRO A 24 -8.14 7.10 -13.94
N TYR A 25 -7.21 7.63 -13.13
CA TYR A 25 -5.80 7.30 -13.16
C TYR A 25 -5.33 6.61 -11.88
N LEU A 26 -6.24 6.18 -11.01
CA LEU A 26 -5.89 5.60 -9.71
C LEU A 26 -5.10 4.28 -9.82
N GLU A 27 -5.22 3.59 -10.96
CA GLU A 27 -4.44 2.40 -11.32
C GLU A 27 -3.10 2.72 -12.02
N TYR A 28 -2.84 3.98 -12.36
CA TYR A 28 -1.59 4.40 -12.99
C TYR A 28 -0.46 4.46 -11.97
N PRO A 29 0.78 4.20 -12.39
CA PRO A 29 1.94 4.43 -11.55
C PRO A 29 2.20 5.92 -11.31
N TYR A 30 2.90 6.20 -10.20
CA TYR A 30 3.29 7.53 -9.76
C TYR A 30 4.41 8.11 -10.61
N ASN A 31 5.31 7.24 -11.08
CA ASN A 31 6.60 7.61 -11.64
C ASN A 31 6.73 7.40 -13.16
N CYS A 32 5.67 6.95 -13.85
CA CYS A 32 5.68 6.82 -15.30
C CYS A 32 4.27 6.89 -15.93
N CYS A 33 4.23 6.88 -17.26
CA CYS A 33 3.05 6.55 -18.10
C CYS A 33 1.75 7.37 -17.92
N GLY A 34 1.78 8.52 -17.23
CA GLY A 34 0.66 9.46 -17.11
C GLY A 34 0.89 10.80 -17.83
N ALA A 35 -0.17 11.61 -17.99
CA ALA A 35 0.00 12.99 -18.43
C ALA A 35 0.81 13.77 -17.36
N LYS A 36 2.06 14.11 -17.71
CA LYS A 36 3.01 14.99 -17.01
C LYS A 36 2.61 15.34 -15.57
N ASP A 37 3.11 14.55 -14.62
CA ASP A 37 3.43 15.03 -13.27
C ASP A 37 2.29 15.29 -12.28
N ARG A 38 1.17 14.54 -12.36
CA ARG A 38 -0.01 14.84 -11.52
C ARG A 38 -0.11 14.11 -10.17
N TRP A 39 0.70 13.09 -9.90
CA TRP A 39 0.46 12.21 -8.75
C TRP A 39 1.32 12.58 -7.55
N MET A 40 0.69 13.09 -6.50
CA MET A 40 1.36 13.49 -5.27
C MET A 40 1.57 12.28 -4.36
N TYR A 41 2.78 12.07 -3.87
CA TYR A 41 2.98 11.17 -2.73
C TYR A 41 2.74 11.93 -1.41
N PRO A 42 2.05 11.34 -0.41
CA PRO A 42 1.39 10.04 -0.42
C PRO A 42 -0.03 10.09 -1.02
N CYS A 43 -0.62 8.91 -1.28
CA CYS A 43 -2.05 8.74 -1.54
C CYS A 43 -2.68 9.61 -2.66
N ARG A 44 -1.88 10.17 -3.58
CA ARG A 44 -2.31 11.17 -4.60
C ARG A 44 -2.88 12.46 -4.00
N GLY A 45 -2.57 12.77 -2.74
CA GLY A 45 -3.14 13.91 -2.02
C GLY A 45 -4.58 13.68 -1.53
N TYR A 46 -5.08 12.43 -1.59
CA TYR A 46 -6.42 12.08 -1.10
C TYR A 46 -6.46 11.74 0.39
N GLU A 47 -5.32 11.60 1.07
CA GLU A 47 -5.24 11.45 2.53
C GLU A 47 -5.95 12.60 3.27
N LYS A 48 -6.01 13.79 2.67
CA LYS A 48 -6.77 14.95 3.18
C LYS A 48 -8.29 14.71 3.27
N LEU A 49 -8.82 13.68 2.62
CA LEU A 49 -10.24 13.32 2.71
C LEU A 49 -10.56 12.56 4.00
N LEU A 50 -9.55 12.05 4.73
CA LEU A 50 -9.74 11.37 6.00
C LEU A 50 -10.53 12.27 6.98
N GLY A 51 -11.61 11.73 7.55
CA GLY A 51 -12.49 12.46 8.47
C GLY A 51 -13.55 13.34 7.79
N THR A 52 -13.58 13.39 6.46
CA THR A 52 -14.68 14.00 5.69
C THR A 52 -15.71 12.94 5.29
N PRO A 53 -16.95 13.31 4.90
CA PRO A 53 -17.92 12.36 4.36
C PRO A 53 -17.39 11.57 3.16
N ASP A 54 -16.63 12.20 2.26
CA ASP A 54 -16.01 11.57 1.09
C ASP A 54 -14.92 10.55 1.44
N GLY A 55 -14.36 10.65 2.64
CA GLY A 55 -13.35 9.75 3.18
C GLY A 55 -13.87 8.88 4.32
N ALA A 56 -15.16 8.59 4.37
CA ALA A 56 -15.72 7.63 5.32
C ALA A 56 -15.10 6.22 5.11
N PRO A 57 -14.94 5.43 6.19
CA PRO A 57 -14.24 4.16 6.14
C PRO A 57 -14.96 3.13 5.27
N THR A 58 -14.22 2.45 4.40
CA THR A 58 -14.74 1.44 3.47
C THR A 58 -14.50 0.00 3.95
N ALA A 59 -13.82 -0.16 5.08
CA ALA A 59 -13.71 -1.41 5.81
C ALA A 59 -13.72 -1.16 7.32
N THR A 60 -14.06 -2.20 8.07
CA THR A 60 -13.94 -2.24 9.52
C THR A 60 -13.19 -3.49 9.91
N TRP A 61 -12.11 -3.34 10.64
CA TRP A 61 -11.31 -4.45 11.16
C TRP A 61 -11.08 -4.30 12.65
N GLN A 62 -10.73 -5.40 13.30
CA GLN A 62 -10.40 -5.39 14.71
C GLN A 62 -8.88 -5.43 14.89
N ALA A 63 -8.34 -4.62 15.80
CA ALA A 63 -6.92 -4.69 16.12
C ALA A 63 -6.53 -6.13 16.54
N GLY A 64 -5.50 -6.67 15.91
CA GLY A 64 -5.02 -8.04 16.14
C GLY A 64 -5.73 -9.13 15.33
N SER A 65 -6.82 -8.83 14.61
CA SER A 65 -7.51 -9.82 13.80
C SER A 65 -6.78 -10.14 12.50
N GLN A 66 -7.11 -11.29 11.91
CA GLN A 66 -6.85 -11.50 10.50
C GLN A 66 -7.75 -10.56 9.68
N ALA A 67 -7.22 -9.98 8.62
CA ALA A 67 -7.93 -9.16 7.66
C ALA A 67 -7.38 -9.45 6.26
N ASN A 68 -8.08 -8.95 5.24
CA ASN A 68 -7.66 -9.08 3.86
C ASN A 68 -7.74 -7.75 3.12
N PHE A 69 -6.96 -7.64 2.06
CA PHE A 69 -7.17 -6.67 0.99
C PHE A 69 -7.28 -7.39 -0.34
N THR A 70 -7.92 -6.75 -1.31
CA THR A 70 -8.10 -7.30 -2.65
C THR A 70 -7.69 -6.25 -3.67
N LEU A 71 -7.01 -6.67 -4.73
CA LEU A 71 -6.57 -5.81 -5.83
C LEU A 71 -7.41 -6.07 -7.09
N TRP A 72 -7.46 -5.10 -8.00
CA TRP A 72 -8.04 -5.27 -9.33
C TRP A 72 -7.52 -4.23 -10.33
N GLY A 73 -7.70 -4.48 -11.62
CA GLY A 73 -7.58 -3.51 -12.71
C GLY A 73 -8.98 -3.21 -13.26
N PRO A 74 -9.63 -2.10 -12.85
CA PRO A 74 -11.01 -1.80 -13.26
C PRO A 74 -11.15 -1.43 -14.74
N THR A 75 -10.07 -1.12 -15.44
CA THR A 75 -10.10 -0.79 -16.87
C THR A 75 -9.14 -1.67 -17.67
N GLU A 76 -9.24 -1.58 -19.00
CA GLU A 76 -8.32 -2.25 -19.93
C GLU A 76 -6.86 -1.76 -19.83
N LEU A 77 -6.62 -0.66 -19.12
CA LEU A 77 -5.30 -0.09 -18.86
C LEU A 77 -4.66 -0.65 -17.59
N GLY A 78 -5.43 -1.33 -16.74
CA GLY A 78 -4.93 -1.98 -15.54
C GLY A 78 -4.26 -3.32 -15.85
N GLY A 79 -3.02 -3.51 -15.37
CA GLY A 79 -2.31 -4.79 -15.44
C GLY A 79 -1.86 -5.25 -14.06
N ASN A 80 -1.71 -6.57 -13.90
CA ASN A 80 -1.02 -7.17 -12.74
C ASN A 80 0.51 -7.20 -12.91
N HIS A 81 1.00 -6.80 -14.10
CA HIS A 81 2.42 -6.70 -14.49
C HIS A 81 3.26 -7.92 -14.07
N TYR A 82 2.64 -9.10 -14.13
CA TYR A 82 3.22 -10.38 -13.73
C TYR A 82 3.90 -10.30 -12.35
N GLY A 83 3.22 -9.69 -11.37
CA GLY A 83 3.65 -9.64 -9.98
C GLY A 83 4.57 -8.46 -9.64
N GLY A 84 5.61 -8.73 -8.87
CA GLY A 84 6.33 -7.71 -8.11
C GLY A 84 6.18 -7.92 -6.61
N SER A 85 6.57 -6.91 -5.83
CA SER A 85 6.50 -6.93 -4.37
C SER A 85 5.66 -5.77 -3.89
N CYS A 86 4.90 -5.99 -2.83
CA CYS A 86 4.05 -4.96 -2.24
C CYS A 86 4.17 -4.92 -0.72
N GLN A 87 3.84 -3.77 -0.14
CA GLN A 87 3.64 -3.62 1.30
C GLN A 87 2.22 -3.12 1.55
N VAL A 88 1.68 -3.52 2.70
CA VAL A 88 0.53 -2.86 3.29
C VAL A 88 0.89 -2.34 4.67
N GLY A 89 0.27 -1.23 5.04
CA GLY A 89 0.56 -0.55 6.30
C GLY A 89 -0.49 0.47 6.66
N PHE A 90 -0.25 1.14 7.78
CA PHE A 90 -1.19 2.10 8.34
C PHE A 90 -0.51 3.43 8.65
N SER A 91 -1.28 4.51 8.55
CA SER A 91 -0.92 5.80 9.13
C SER A 91 -1.94 6.18 10.21
N THR A 92 -1.42 6.54 11.38
CA THR A 92 -2.20 7.05 12.53
C THR A 92 -1.96 8.54 12.79
N ASP A 93 -1.27 9.22 11.87
CA ASP A 93 -0.86 10.62 11.94
C ASP A 93 -1.29 11.39 10.67
N HIS A 94 -2.47 11.04 10.16
CA HIS A 94 -3.13 11.69 9.02
C HIS A 94 -2.30 11.69 7.72
N GLY A 95 -1.50 10.65 7.50
CA GLY A 95 -0.70 10.46 6.30
C GLY A 95 0.71 11.03 6.38
N SER A 96 1.14 11.51 7.55
CA SER A 96 2.50 12.04 7.72
C SER A 96 3.54 10.93 7.68
N THR A 97 3.25 9.78 8.30
CA THR A 97 4.08 8.58 8.24
C THR A 97 3.20 7.33 8.08
N PHE A 98 3.74 6.32 7.40
CA PHE A 98 3.09 5.03 7.24
C PHE A 98 4.02 3.95 7.78
N HIS A 99 3.52 3.12 8.68
CA HIS A 99 4.27 1.99 9.25
C HIS A 99 3.79 0.67 8.65
N VAL A 100 4.74 -0.20 8.30
CA VAL A 100 4.45 -1.47 7.63
C VAL A 100 3.69 -2.43 8.56
N ALA A 101 2.60 -3.01 8.05
CA ALA A 101 1.93 -4.14 8.67
C ALA A 101 2.52 -5.46 8.15
N THR A 102 2.56 -5.62 6.82
CA THR A 102 3.02 -6.83 6.14
C THR A 102 3.73 -6.50 4.83
N SER A 103 4.82 -7.22 4.56
CA SER A 103 5.53 -7.19 3.27
C SER A 103 5.29 -8.47 2.48
N TYR A 104 4.94 -8.34 1.20
CA TYR A 104 4.81 -9.44 0.25
C TYR A 104 5.97 -9.37 -0.73
N GLU A 105 6.96 -10.23 -0.52
CA GLU A 105 8.18 -10.29 -1.33
C GLU A 105 7.99 -11.25 -2.50
N GLY A 106 7.37 -10.73 -3.56
CA GLY A 106 7.08 -11.44 -4.79
C GLY A 106 5.62 -11.85 -4.94
N ASN A 107 5.19 -12.08 -6.20
CA ASN A 107 3.82 -12.48 -6.55
C ASN A 107 2.71 -11.60 -5.95
N CYS A 108 2.98 -10.30 -5.79
CA CYS A 108 1.97 -9.30 -5.45
C CYS A 108 1.97 -8.20 -6.53
N PRO A 109 0.88 -8.03 -7.30
CA PRO A 109 -0.35 -8.84 -7.35
C PRO A 109 -0.09 -10.29 -7.79
N HIS A 110 -1.09 -11.17 -7.63
CA HIS A 110 -0.97 -12.57 -8.01
C HIS A 110 -0.85 -12.70 -9.54
N ARG A 111 0.32 -13.13 -10.03
CA ARG A 111 0.66 -13.10 -11.45
C ARG A 111 -0.27 -13.93 -12.33
N ASN A 112 -0.78 -15.04 -11.80
CA ASN A 112 -1.56 -16.03 -12.54
C ASN A 112 -3.09 -15.88 -12.36
N ASN A 113 -3.57 -14.90 -11.59
CA ASN A 113 -4.98 -14.76 -11.23
C ASN A 113 -5.67 -13.58 -11.96
N GLY A 114 -5.17 -13.20 -13.14
CA GLY A 114 -5.74 -12.13 -13.96
C GLY A 114 -5.74 -10.76 -13.26
N ILE A 115 -6.64 -9.88 -13.70
CA ILE A 115 -6.78 -8.50 -13.17
C ILE A 115 -8.10 -8.26 -12.44
N GLY A 116 -8.98 -9.26 -12.36
CA GLY A 116 -10.21 -9.16 -11.60
C GLY A 116 -9.96 -9.28 -10.09
N PRO A 117 -10.94 -8.90 -9.24
CA PRO A 117 -10.81 -9.05 -7.79
C PRO A 117 -10.79 -10.53 -7.36
N ASP A 118 -11.41 -11.41 -8.16
CA ASP A 118 -11.44 -12.85 -7.90
C ASP A 118 -10.04 -13.44 -8.03
N GLY A 119 -9.49 -13.92 -6.91
CA GLY A 119 -8.14 -14.47 -6.86
C GLY A 119 -7.02 -13.43 -6.71
N GLN A 120 -7.34 -12.16 -6.47
CA GLN A 120 -6.38 -11.11 -6.13
C GLN A 120 -6.48 -10.71 -4.64
N ASN A 121 -6.80 -11.67 -3.76
CA ASN A 121 -6.96 -11.46 -2.32
C ASN A 121 -5.67 -11.79 -1.56
N PHE A 122 -5.33 -10.94 -0.59
CA PHE A 122 -4.14 -11.05 0.23
C PHE A 122 -4.52 -10.93 1.70
N GLU A 123 -4.07 -11.89 2.51
CA GLU A 123 -4.32 -11.93 3.95
C GLU A 123 -3.18 -11.24 4.71
N PHE A 124 -3.51 -10.51 5.76
CA PHE A 124 -2.56 -9.91 6.70
C PHE A 124 -3.15 -9.81 8.11
N ARG A 125 -2.29 -9.68 9.12
CA ARG A 125 -2.75 -9.39 10.48
C ARG A 125 -2.76 -7.89 10.77
N VAL A 126 -3.89 -7.35 11.21
CA VAL A 126 -3.95 -5.98 11.72
C VAL A 126 -3.08 -5.90 12.99
N PRO A 127 -2.16 -4.93 13.12
CA PRO A 127 -1.35 -4.81 14.34
C PRO A 127 -2.22 -4.76 15.60
N SER A 128 -1.88 -5.56 16.61
CA SER A 128 -2.69 -5.75 17.81
C SER A 128 -2.77 -4.51 18.70
N ASP A 129 -1.81 -3.61 18.57
CA ASP A 129 -1.69 -2.34 19.27
C ASP A 129 -2.01 -1.13 18.36
N LEU A 130 -2.58 -1.36 17.17
CA LEU A 130 -3.08 -0.28 16.32
C LEU A 130 -4.21 0.47 17.04
N ALA A 131 -4.11 1.78 17.11
CA ALA A 131 -5.06 2.61 17.84
C ALA A 131 -6.48 2.51 17.23
N PRO A 132 -7.53 2.29 18.05
CA PRO A 132 -8.91 2.30 17.56
C PRO A 132 -9.33 3.65 16.94
N GLY A 133 -10.29 3.59 16.02
CA GLY A 133 -10.81 4.72 15.24
C GLY A 133 -10.50 4.61 13.76
N VAL A 134 -10.89 5.64 13.00
CA VAL A 134 -10.65 5.71 11.55
C VAL A 134 -9.17 6.00 11.27
N GLN A 135 -8.49 5.05 10.64
CA GLN A 135 -7.08 5.15 10.25
C GLN A 135 -6.93 5.08 8.73
N LEU A 136 -5.76 5.47 8.23
CA LEU A 136 -5.39 5.26 6.84
C LEU A 136 -4.79 3.87 6.68
N PHE A 137 -5.31 3.10 5.74
CA PHE A 137 -4.68 1.89 5.22
C PHE A 137 -4.03 2.23 3.87
N ALA A 138 -2.79 1.80 3.67
CA ALA A 138 -2.06 1.99 2.42
C ALA A 138 -1.61 0.65 1.83
N TRP A 139 -1.73 0.52 0.52
CA TRP A 139 -1.07 -0.49 -0.29
C TRP A 139 -0.09 0.20 -1.22
N ILE A 140 1.16 -0.28 -1.26
CA ILE A 140 2.22 0.19 -2.16
C ILE A 140 2.79 -1.00 -2.92
N TRP A 141 3.07 -0.83 -4.21
CA TRP A 141 3.50 -1.90 -5.09
C TRP A 141 4.62 -1.43 -6.04
N TYR A 142 5.61 -2.31 -6.20
CA TYR A 142 6.72 -2.17 -7.13
C TYR A 142 6.72 -3.37 -8.08
N ASN A 143 6.53 -3.12 -9.37
CA ASN A 143 6.67 -4.17 -10.37
C ASN A 143 8.00 -4.07 -11.12
N ARG A 144 8.30 -5.11 -11.90
CA ARG A 144 9.55 -5.21 -12.66
C ARG A 144 9.61 -4.28 -13.87
N GLU A 145 8.52 -3.62 -14.22
CA GLU A 145 8.43 -2.63 -15.30
C GLU A 145 8.75 -1.20 -14.81
N LYS A 146 9.31 -1.08 -13.59
CA LYS A 146 9.76 0.17 -12.95
C LYS A 146 8.63 1.08 -12.53
N GLU A 147 7.51 0.49 -12.15
CA GLU A 147 6.30 1.22 -11.80
C GLU A 147 6.10 1.21 -10.27
N LEU A 148 5.89 2.40 -9.72
CA LEU A 148 5.46 2.63 -8.34
C LEU A 148 3.95 2.88 -8.31
N ASN A 149 3.19 2.04 -7.62
CA ASN A 149 1.77 2.27 -7.38
C ASN A 149 1.51 2.40 -5.87
N MET A 150 0.61 3.31 -5.49
CA MET A 150 0.13 3.43 -4.11
C MET A 150 -1.34 3.85 -4.09
N ASN A 151 -2.14 3.15 -3.29
CA ASN A 151 -3.51 3.56 -2.97
C ASN A 151 -3.73 3.59 -1.47
N CYS A 152 -4.62 4.48 -1.03
CA CYS A 152 -4.98 4.63 0.37
C CYS A 152 -6.49 4.60 0.56
N ALA A 153 -6.93 4.00 1.65
CA ALA A 153 -8.33 3.93 2.05
C ALA A 153 -8.49 4.33 3.52
N ALA A 154 -9.65 4.86 3.88
CA ALA A 154 -10.06 4.96 5.28
C ALA A 154 -10.58 3.60 5.76
N VAL A 155 -10.14 3.17 6.93
CA VAL A 155 -10.63 1.95 7.59
C VAL A 155 -10.92 2.23 9.05
N GLU A 156 -12.01 1.67 9.57
CA GLU A 156 -12.35 1.75 10.99
C GLU A 156 -11.65 0.62 11.75
N ILE A 157 -10.82 0.97 12.74
CA ILE A 157 -10.16 0.01 13.60
C ILE A 157 -10.91 -0.09 14.93
N LEU A 158 -11.42 -1.27 15.23
CA LEU A 158 -12.07 -1.56 16.51
C LEU A 158 -11.04 -2.02 17.54
N ALA A 159 -11.32 -1.74 18.81
CA ALA A 159 -10.52 -2.24 19.92
C ALA A 159 -10.47 -3.79 19.94
N PRO A 160 -9.39 -4.40 20.47
CA PRO A 160 -9.33 -5.85 20.66
C PRO A 160 -10.51 -6.37 21.50
N PRO A 161 -10.91 -7.65 21.35
CA PRO A 161 -12.00 -8.20 22.15
C PRO A 161 -11.64 -8.17 23.64
N GLN A 162 -12.60 -7.82 24.51
CA GLN A 162 -12.38 -7.83 25.96
C GLN A 162 -11.90 -9.21 26.42
N GLY A 163 -10.80 -9.25 27.19
CA GLY A 163 -10.22 -10.49 27.73
C GLY A 163 -9.12 -11.11 26.86
N GLN A 164 -8.89 -10.62 25.64
CA GLN A 164 -7.65 -10.87 24.91
C GLN A 164 -6.66 -9.75 25.25
N HIS A 165 -5.78 -9.99 26.23
CA HIS A 165 -4.54 -9.22 26.29
C HIS A 165 -3.83 -9.39 24.95
N SER A 166 -3.26 -8.31 24.41
CA SER A 166 -2.40 -8.30 23.22
C SER A 166 -1.39 -9.45 23.33
N SER A 167 -1.75 -10.63 22.82
CA SER A 167 -0.82 -11.69 22.51
C SER A 167 -0.17 -11.21 21.23
N SER A 168 0.73 -10.24 21.37
CA SER A 168 1.44 -9.66 20.26
C SER A 168 2.22 -10.80 19.59
N THR A 169 1.65 -11.38 18.54
CA THR A 169 2.34 -12.38 17.71
C THR A 169 3.53 -11.73 17.01
N SER A 170 3.48 -10.40 16.84
CA SER A 170 4.64 -9.54 16.55
C SER A 170 5.29 -9.05 17.84
N MET A 171 6.61 -9.23 17.99
CA MET A 171 7.39 -8.67 19.11
C MET A 171 7.60 -7.14 19.01
N MET A 172 7.11 -6.50 17.96
CA MET A 172 7.34 -5.09 17.65
C MET A 172 6.05 -4.28 17.77
N ALA A 173 6.09 -3.24 18.60
CA ALA A 173 5.03 -2.25 18.73
C ALA A 173 4.80 -1.52 17.40
N PHE A 174 3.57 -1.16 17.08
CA PHE A 174 3.19 -0.54 15.80
C PHE A 174 4.03 0.70 15.47
N ASN A 175 4.22 1.61 16.43
CA ASN A 175 5.02 2.83 16.23
C ASN A 175 6.54 2.59 16.12
N MET A 176 7.01 1.39 16.47
CA MET A 176 8.40 0.96 16.30
C MET A 176 8.61 0.13 15.03
N ARG A 177 7.54 -0.12 14.26
CA ARG A 177 7.66 -0.81 12.99
C ARG A 177 8.38 0.06 11.96
N PRO A 178 9.11 -0.55 11.03
CA PRO A 178 9.65 0.17 9.88
C PRO A 178 8.60 1.04 9.19
N LEU A 179 9.06 2.16 8.66
CA LEU A 179 8.27 2.91 7.70
C LEU A 179 8.04 2.09 6.45
N MET A 180 6.88 2.27 5.80
CA MET A 180 6.65 1.70 4.48
C MET A 180 7.72 2.20 3.51
N PHE A 181 8.27 1.28 2.73
CA PHE A 181 9.35 1.53 1.80
C PHE A 181 8.87 2.42 0.65
N VAL A 182 9.70 3.40 0.26
CA VAL A 182 9.43 4.32 -0.85
C VAL A 182 10.65 4.40 -1.75
N ALA A 183 10.49 4.04 -3.01
CA ALA A 183 11.53 4.08 -4.03
C ALA A 183 10.94 4.46 -5.39
N ASP A 184 11.81 4.64 -6.39
CA ASP A 184 11.46 4.90 -7.79
C ASP A 184 10.61 6.18 -8.00
N ASN A 185 10.57 7.09 -7.03
CA ASN A 185 9.87 8.39 -7.10
C ASN A 185 10.84 9.57 -7.24
N GLY A 186 12.05 9.34 -7.77
CA GLY A 186 13.09 10.37 -7.86
C GLY A 186 13.86 10.63 -6.56
N ASN A 187 13.73 9.77 -5.54
CA ASN A 187 14.40 9.90 -4.25
C ASN A 187 15.82 9.28 -4.17
N ASP A 188 16.45 8.97 -5.30
CA ASP A 188 17.73 8.25 -5.41
C ASP A 188 17.73 6.84 -4.78
N CYS A 189 16.55 6.24 -4.57
CA CYS A 189 16.41 4.82 -4.22
C CYS A 189 15.74 4.09 -5.39
N GLU A 190 16.43 3.09 -5.94
CA GLU A 190 15.98 2.34 -7.11
C GLU A 190 15.70 0.88 -6.73
N THR A 191 14.53 0.37 -7.12
CA THR A 191 14.25 -1.06 -6.97
C THR A 191 15.02 -1.90 -8.00
N PRO A 192 15.13 -3.24 -7.84
CA PRO A 192 15.97 -4.06 -8.72
C PRO A 192 15.65 -4.00 -10.22
N HIS A 193 14.38 -3.71 -10.55
CA HIS A 193 13.80 -3.67 -11.91
C HIS A 193 14.00 -4.98 -12.72
N SER A 194 13.15 -5.20 -13.73
CA SER A 194 13.27 -6.16 -14.84
C SER A 194 13.48 -7.66 -14.53
N THR A 195 14.53 -8.04 -13.82
CA THR A 195 14.96 -9.44 -13.60
C THR A 195 14.74 -9.97 -12.19
N ALA A 196 14.43 -9.11 -11.23
CA ALA A 196 14.23 -9.49 -9.83
C ALA A 196 13.03 -8.77 -9.21
N GLU A 197 12.43 -9.40 -8.22
CA GLU A 197 11.40 -8.80 -7.35
C GLU A 197 12.08 -8.14 -6.14
N LEU A 198 11.44 -7.11 -5.59
CA LEU A 198 12.04 -6.32 -4.51
C LEU A 198 12.06 -7.14 -3.21
N LYS A 199 13.25 -7.24 -2.63
CA LYS A 199 13.48 -7.59 -1.23
C LYS A 199 13.52 -6.33 -0.40
N TYR A 200 12.65 -6.21 0.59
CA TYR A 200 12.61 -5.01 1.41
C TYR A 200 13.81 -4.98 2.38
N PRO A 201 14.55 -3.86 2.49
CA PRO A 201 15.61 -3.72 3.49
C PRO A 201 15.10 -3.86 4.92
N GLU A 202 13.91 -3.32 5.18
CA GLU A 202 13.22 -3.35 6.46
C GLU A 202 11.77 -3.80 6.26
N PRO A 203 11.50 -5.12 6.14
CA PRO A 203 10.19 -5.63 5.78
C PRO A 203 9.16 -5.60 6.94
N GLY A 204 9.60 -5.24 8.15
CA GLY A 204 8.80 -5.35 9.36
C GLY A 204 8.68 -6.77 9.90
N PRO A 205 7.80 -6.99 10.89
CA PRO A 205 7.72 -8.28 11.60
C PRO A 205 6.95 -9.37 10.85
N GLU A 206 6.22 -9.03 9.77
CA GLU A 206 5.41 -9.97 9.01
C GLU A 206 5.79 -9.92 7.53
N VAL A 207 6.32 -11.04 7.03
CA VAL A 207 6.78 -11.19 5.65
C VAL A 207 6.12 -12.42 5.05
N VAL A 208 5.49 -12.24 3.89
CA VAL A 208 4.94 -13.32 3.08
C VAL A 208 5.87 -13.49 1.88
N SER A 209 6.46 -14.68 1.76
CA SER A 209 7.27 -15.04 0.59
C SER A 209 6.37 -15.24 -0.63
N GLY A 210 6.80 -14.71 -1.78
CA GLY A 210 6.19 -14.98 -3.07
C GLY A 210 6.39 -16.42 -3.55
N ASP A 211 6.10 -16.64 -4.83
CA ASP A 211 6.18 -17.96 -5.48
C ASP A 211 7.59 -18.38 -5.90
N GLY A 212 8.58 -17.50 -5.77
CA GLY A 212 9.97 -17.75 -6.14
C GLY A 212 10.21 -17.80 -7.64
N GLU A 213 9.24 -17.36 -8.47
CA GLU A 213 9.38 -17.27 -9.93
C GLU A 213 10.53 -16.33 -10.33
N TYR A 214 10.71 -15.26 -9.56
CA TYR A 214 11.82 -14.32 -9.72
C TYR A 214 12.69 -14.28 -8.47
N PRO A 215 14.02 -14.07 -8.61
CA PRO A 215 14.88 -13.86 -7.46
C PRO A 215 14.49 -12.57 -6.73
N LEU A 216 14.74 -12.54 -5.43
CA LEU A 216 14.58 -11.35 -4.59
C LEU A 216 15.92 -10.60 -4.49
N GLU A 217 15.92 -9.30 -4.77
CA GLU A 217 17.09 -8.44 -4.68
C GLU A 217 16.82 -7.19 -3.83
N PHE A 218 17.84 -6.73 -3.11
CA PHE A 218 17.75 -5.47 -2.38
C PHE A 218 17.79 -4.27 -3.33
N PRO A 219 17.13 -3.15 -2.98
CA PRO A 219 17.20 -1.93 -3.76
C PRO A 219 18.60 -1.29 -3.68
N LYS A 220 18.89 -0.36 -4.59
CA LYS A 220 20.18 0.33 -4.71
C LYS A 220 20.01 1.83 -4.50
N GLY A 221 21.04 2.47 -3.93
CA GLY A 221 21.04 3.92 -3.69
C GLY A 221 20.65 4.29 -2.25
N ALA A 222 20.00 5.44 -2.09
CA ALA A 222 19.65 6.06 -0.81
C ALA A 222 18.35 5.49 -0.23
N CYS A 223 18.35 4.21 0.11
CA CYS A 223 17.16 3.43 0.49
C CYS A 223 16.94 3.25 2.00
N GLY A 224 17.64 4.02 2.83
CA GLY A 224 17.41 4.05 4.28
C GLY A 224 16.17 4.86 4.64
N GLN A 225 15.56 4.56 5.79
CA GLN A 225 14.31 5.23 6.21
C GLN A 225 14.43 6.74 6.32
N VAL A 226 15.57 7.23 6.81
CA VAL A 226 15.83 8.67 6.98
C VAL A 226 15.93 9.35 5.62
N GLU A 227 16.70 8.76 4.70
CA GLU A 227 16.87 9.28 3.35
C GLU A 227 15.55 9.27 2.57
N MET A 228 14.77 8.19 2.68
CA MET A 228 13.46 8.09 2.05
C MET A 228 12.52 9.18 2.58
N LEU A 229 12.38 9.36 3.90
CA LEU A 229 11.51 10.38 4.50
C LEU A 229 11.82 11.80 4.03
N VAL A 230 13.10 12.17 3.95
CA VAL A 230 13.51 13.53 3.55
C VAL A 230 13.20 13.81 2.08
N LYS A 231 13.14 12.77 1.25
CA LYS A 231 12.94 12.86 -0.21
C LYS A 231 11.59 12.31 -0.67
N GLN A 232 10.66 12.05 0.26
CA GLN A 232 9.36 11.45 -0.03
C GLN A 232 8.38 12.38 -0.74
N ALA A 233 8.62 13.70 -0.68
CA ALA A 233 7.79 14.69 -1.36
C ALA A 233 8.02 14.63 -2.89
N TYR A 234 7.30 13.74 -3.56
CA TYR A 234 7.15 13.80 -5.01
C TYR A 234 6.02 14.77 -5.35
N TYR A 235 6.40 16.02 -5.60
CA TYR A 235 5.62 16.91 -6.45
C TYR A 235 6.12 16.63 -7.86
N GLY A 236 5.25 16.12 -8.73
CA GLY A 236 5.67 15.73 -10.09
C GLY A 236 6.52 16.82 -10.75
N GLY A 237 7.46 16.39 -11.59
CA GLY A 237 8.52 17.25 -12.14
C GLY A 237 7.99 18.48 -12.90
N GLU A 238 8.80 19.53 -12.92
CA GLU A 238 8.58 20.77 -13.71
C GLU A 238 8.40 20.51 -15.22
#